data_AF-A0A3A8YEV2-F1
#
_entry.id   AF-A0A3A8YEV2-F1
#
_cell.length_a   1.000
_cell.length_b   1.000
_cell.length_c   1.000
_cell.angle_alpha   90.00
_cell.angle_beta   90.00
_cell.angle_gamma   90.00
#
_symmetry.space_group_name_H-M   'P 1'
#
loop_
_entity.id
_entity.type
_entity.pdbx_description
1 polymer ?
#
loop_
_entity_poly.entity_id
_entity_poly.type
_entity_poly.pdbx_seq_one_letter_code
_entity_poly.pdbx_strand_id
1 'polypeptide(L)' 'MAAKKIPCRVCGKLFEPCAYCKSHGDVFRWRNFACSRECAAKYIEDTTAYRESLHVTKDTE' A
#
# COMPACT_ATOMS: atom_id res chain seq x y z
N MET A 1 22.73 -9.03 5.38
CA MET A 1 21.55 -9.56 4.68
C MET A 1 21.16 -8.57 3.59
N ALA A 2 21.14 -8.98 2.33
CA ALA A 2 20.80 -8.07 1.23
C ALA A 2 19.32 -7.69 1.32
N ALA A 3 19.02 -6.39 1.36
CA ALA A 3 17.64 -5.92 1.35
C ALA A 3 17.02 -6.23 -0.01
N LYS A 4 16.02 -7.11 -0.02
CA LYS A 4 15.28 -7.46 -1.25
C LYS A 4 14.49 -6.22 -1.69
N LYS A 5 14.90 -5.61 -2.81
CA LYS A 5 14.19 -4.49 -3.41
C LYS A 5 12.86 -4.97 -3.97
N ILE A 6 11.79 -4.21 -3.71
CA ILE A 6 10.44 -4.49 -4.23
C ILE A 6 9.96 -3.31 -5.08
N PRO A 7 9.09 -3.55 -6.09
CA PRO A 7 8.52 -2.47 -6.87
C PRO A 7 7.43 -1.73 -6.10
N CYS A 8 7.39 -0.41 -6.23
CA CYS A 8 6.29 0.42 -5.74
C CYS A 8 5.00 0.11 -6.50
N ARG A 9 3.88 -0.10 -5.79
CA ARG A 9 2.57 -0.37 -6.41
C ARG A 9 1.98 0.81 -7.19
N VAL A 10 2.45 2.02 -6.94
CA VAL A 10 1.93 3.24 -7.57
C VAL A 10 2.79 3.70 -8.73
N CYS A 11 4.11 3.76 -8.56
CA CYS A 11 5.02 4.29 -9.57
C CYS A 11 5.97 3.24 -10.19
N GLY A 12 5.92 1.98 -9.74
CA GLY A 12 6.77 0.89 -10.25
C GLY A 12 8.24 0.95 -9.81
N LYS A 13 8.69 2.02 -9.15
CA LYS A 13 10.09 2.20 -8.74
C LYS A 13 10.53 1.13 -7.75
N LEU A 14 11.70 0.54 -7.98
CA LEU A 14 12.33 -0.40 -7.05
C LEU A 14 12.85 0.34 -5.82
N PHE A 15 12.46 -0.12 -4.63
CA PHE A 15 12.88 0.46 -3.36
C PHE A 15 13.15 -0.62 -2.31
N GLU A 16 13.93 -0.26 -1.29
CA GLU A 16 14.24 -1.17 -0.18
C GLU A 16 13.15 -1.07 0.90
N PRO A 17 12.38 -2.15 1.15
CA PRO A 17 11.35 -2.13 2.15
C PRO A 17 11.97 -2.09 3.55
N CYS A 18 11.34 -1.37 4.47
CA CYS A 18 11.80 -1.28 5.85
C CYS A 18 11.43 -2.56 6.61
N ALA A 19 12.35 -3.52 6.68
CA ALA A 19 12.16 -4.81 7.34
C ALA A 19 12.22 -4.76 8.88
N TYR A 20 12.83 -3.70 9.44
CA TYR A 20 13.09 -3.57 10.89
C TYR A 20 11.81 -3.53 11.74
N CYS A 21 10.66 -3.19 11.15
CA CYS A 21 9.47 -2.96 11.93
C CYS A 21 8.72 -4.23 12.34
N LYS A 22 9.10 -5.47 11.94
CA LYS A 22 8.29 -6.72 12.09
C LYS A 22 7.72 -7.00 13.50
N SER A 23 8.23 -6.38 14.56
CA SER A 23 7.74 -6.52 15.95
C SER A 23 6.42 -5.80 16.28
N HIS A 24 5.95 -4.82 15.49
CA HIS A 24 4.76 -4.01 15.82
C HIS A 24 3.60 -4.24 14.84
N GLY A 25 2.85 -5.33 15.03
CA GLY A 25 1.76 -5.77 14.13
C GLY A 25 0.51 -4.88 14.12
N ASP A 26 0.45 -3.91 15.02
CA ASP A 26 -0.63 -2.97 15.25
C ASP A 26 -0.59 -1.73 14.34
N VAL A 27 0.54 -1.45 13.69
CA VAL A 27 0.72 -0.25 12.86
C VAL A 27 0.59 -0.57 11.37
N PHE A 28 -0.22 0.22 10.66
CA PHE A 28 -0.32 0.14 9.19
C PHE A 28 1.00 0.58 8.52
N ARG A 29 1.61 -0.30 7.70
CA ARG A 29 2.95 -0.08 7.13
C ARG A 29 2.94 0.06 5.63
N TRP A 30 2.97 1.32 5.19
CA TRP A 30 3.03 1.66 3.78
C TRP A 30 4.38 1.34 3.10
N ARG A 31 5.49 1.32 3.85
CA ARG A 31 6.84 0.99 3.32
C ARG A 31 7.01 -0.46 2.85
N ASN A 32 5.97 -1.29 2.90
CA ASN A 32 5.97 -2.61 2.30
C ASN A 32 5.43 -2.63 0.86
N PHE A 33 4.83 -1.54 0.38
CA PHE A 33 4.25 -1.48 -0.95
C PHE A 33 4.46 -0.14 -1.68
N ALA A 34 4.83 0.92 -0.97
CA ALA A 34 5.05 2.25 -1.51
C ALA A 34 6.47 2.77 -1.19
N CYS A 35 7.12 3.38 -2.18
CA CYS A 35 8.45 3.95 -2.04
C CYS A 35 8.48 5.30 -1.32
N SER A 36 7.34 5.98 -1.20
CA SER A 36 7.19 7.27 -0.52
C SER A 36 5.82 7.39 0.14
N ARG A 37 5.67 8.39 1.04
CA ARG A 37 4.38 8.69 1.69
C ARG A 37 3.31 9.13 0.68
N GLU A 38 3.71 9.81 -0.38
CA GLU A 38 2.79 10.25 -1.43
C GLU A 38 2.24 9.04 -2.21
N CYS A 39 3.10 8.09 -2.58
CA CYS A 39 2.67 6.83 -3.17
C CYS A 39 1.77 6.03 -2.22
N ALA A 40 2.06 6.07 -0.91
CA ALA A 40 1.22 5.42 0.08
C ALA A 40 -0.19 6.02 0.15
N ALA A 41 -0.28 7.35 0.22
CA ALA A 41 -1.54 8.06 0.28
C ALA A 41 -2.39 7.79 -0.97
N LYS A 42 -1.78 7.88 -2.15
CA LYS A 42 -2.46 7.58 -3.42
C LYS A 42 -3.00 6.15 -3.47
N TYR A 43 -2.20 5.17 -3.04
CA TYR A 43 -2.66 3.78 -2.98
C TYR A 43 -3.86 3.58 -2.05
N ILE A 44 -3.85 4.24 -0.89
CA ILE A 44 -4.95 4.15 0.08
C ILE A 44 -6.21 4.81 -0.48
N GLU A 45 -6.08 5.97 -1.12
CA GLU A 45 -7.18 6.69 -1.77
C GLU A 45 -7.80 5.84 -2.89
N ASP A 46 -6.98 5.32 -3.80
CA ASP A 46 -7.43 4.45 -4.90
C ASP A 46 -8.11 3.17 -4.36
N THR A 47 -7.55 2.55 -3.32
CA THR A 47 -8.11 1.34 -2.70
C THR A 47 -9.44 1.63 -1.99
N THR A 48 -9.55 2.79 -1.35
CA THR A 48 -10.78 3.21 -0.66
C THR A 48 -11.86 3.49 -1.69
N ALA A 49 -11.58 4.30 -2.70
CA ALA A 49 -12.51 4.59 -3.79
C ALA A 49 -12.99 3.32 -4.50
N TYR A 50 -12.09 2.37 -4.77
CA TYR A 50 -12.46 1.08 -5.32
C TYR A 50 -13.43 0.30 -4.42
N ARG A 51 -13.16 0.24 -3.11
CA ARG A 51 -14.06 -0.43 -2.15
C ARG A 51 -15.44 0.23 -2.09
N GLU A 52 -15.50 1.55 -2.00
CA GLU A 52 -16.76 2.29 -2.01
C GLU A 52 -17.55 2.04 -3.31
N SER A 53 -16.86 1.97 -4.46
CA SER A 53 -17.49 1.65 -5.74
C SER A 53 -18.11 0.25 -5.80
N LEU A 54 -17.54 -0.72 -5.07
CA LEU A 54 -18.12 -2.06 -4.95
C LEU A 54 -19.37 -2.09 -4.06
N HIS A 55 -19.43 -1.24 -3.04
CA HIS A 55 -20.61 -1.15 -2.17
C HIS A 55 -21.82 -0.60 -2.94
N VAL A 56 -21.63 0.44 -3.77
CA VAL A 56 -22.70 1.01 -4.63
C VAL A 56 -23.35 -0.03 -5.55
N THR A 57 -22.60 -1.03 -6.01
CA THR A 57 -23.15 -2.09 -6.88
C THR A 57 -24.00 -3.13 -6.16
N LYS A 58 -24.00 -3.16 -4.82
CA LYS A 58 -24.75 -4.15 -4.03
C LYS A 58 -26.15 -3.69 -3.63
N ASP A 59 -26.45 -2.39 -3.69
CA ASP A 59 -27.72 -1.82 -3.24
C ASP A 59 -28.73 -1.62 -4.39
N THR A 60 -28.38 -2.06 -5.61
CA THR A 60 -29.27 -2.04 -6.79
C THR A 60 -29.48 -3.48 -7.29
N GLU A 61 -30.13 -4.31 -6.49
CA GLU A 61 -30.78 -5.55 -6.96
C GLU A 61 -32.07 -5.82 -6.18
#